data_AF-A0A258JVC4-F1
#
_entry.id   AF-A0A258JVC4-F1
#
_cell.length_a   1.000
_cell.length_b   1.000
_cell.length_c   1.000
_cell.angle_alpha   90.00
_cell.angle_beta   90.00
_cell.angle_gamma   90.00
#
_symmetry.space_group_name_H-M   'P 1'
#
loop_
_entity.id
_entity.type
_entity.pdbx_description
1 polymer ?
#
loop_
_entity_poly.entity_id
_entity_poly.type
_entity_poly.pdbx_seq_one_letter_code
_entity_poly.pdbx_strand_id
1 'polypeptide(L)'
;MMKKTEDLNKLFYGNDAAEKINKLKEGLIIIEKENSEYFENRVAKNKEKDRLHNHYLTITNAQGISFNFIAESDLDNDIRISCHKLFNDIFNPIS
;
A
#
# COMPACT_ATOMS: atom_id res chain seq x y z
N MET A 1 -0.36 -1.78 20.98
CA MET A 1 -1.82 -1.65 20.80
C MET A 1 -2.13 -1.80 19.31
N MET A 2 -2.09 -3.03 18.80
CA MET A 2 -2.58 -3.42 17.47
C MET A 2 -3.77 -4.35 17.74
N LYS A 3 -4.90 -4.22 17.03
CA LYS A 3 -5.87 -5.32 16.81
C LYS A 3 -7.15 -4.97 16.06
N LYS A 4 -7.67 -3.73 16.09
CA LYS A 4 -8.99 -3.48 15.46
C LYS A 4 -9.01 -3.74 13.95
N THR A 5 -8.04 -3.24 13.21
CA THR A 5 -8.02 -3.37 11.73
C THR A 5 -7.73 -4.79 11.25
N GLU A 6 -6.86 -5.51 11.96
CA GLU A 6 -6.51 -6.91 11.63
C GLU A 6 -7.69 -7.84 11.91
N ASP A 7 -8.38 -7.64 13.03
CA ASP A 7 -9.56 -8.41 13.40
C ASP A 7 -10.72 -8.17 12.42
N LEU A 8 -10.89 -6.92 11.94
CA LEU A 8 -11.89 -6.60 10.90
C LEU A 8 -11.55 -7.26 9.57
N ASN A 9 -10.29 -7.22 9.13
CA ASN A 9 -9.91 -7.87 7.86
C ASN A 9 -10.12 -9.39 7.90
N LYS A 10 -9.80 -10.04 9.03
CA LYS A 10 -10.07 -11.47 9.22
C LYS A 10 -11.56 -11.76 9.18
N LEU A 11 -12.36 -10.92 9.83
CA LEU A 11 -13.82 -11.06 9.88
C LEU A 11 -14.46 -10.92 8.48
N PHE A 12 -14.01 -9.97 7.66
CA PHE A 12 -14.61 -9.69 6.35
C PHE A 12 -14.03 -10.52 5.20
N TYR A 13 -12.74 -10.85 5.24
CA TYR A 13 -12.00 -11.40 4.09
C TYR A 13 -11.33 -12.74 4.37
N GLY A 14 -11.38 -13.24 5.62
CA GLY A 14 -10.72 -14.47 6.02
C GLY A 14 -9.24 -14.29 6.36
N ASN A 15 -8.64 -15.34 6.95
CA ASN A 15 -7.29 -15.28 7.51
C ASN A 15 -6.20 -15.05 6.45
N ASP A 16 -6.27 -15.74 5.31
CA ASP A 16 -5.28 -15.61 4.23
C ASP A 16 -5.24 -14.18 3.66
N ALA A 17 -6.41 -13.62 3.31
CA ALA A 17 -6.50 -12.26 2.80
C ALA A 17 -6.04 -11.24 3.83
N ALA A 18 -6.40 -11.42 5.11
CA ALA A 18 -5.95 -10.53 6.18
C ALA A 18 -4.42 -10.54 6.35
N GLU A 19 -3.78 -11.70 6.27
CA GLU A 19 -2.33 -11.82 6.32
C GLU A 19 -1.66 -11.14 5.13
N LYS A 20 -2.16 -11.35 3.91
CA LYS A 20 -1.65 -10.69 2.71
C LYS A 20 -1.81 -9.17 2.76
N ILE A 21 -2.94 -8.66 3.25
CA ILE A 21 -3.15 -7.21 3.47
C ILE A 21 -2.13 -6.66 4.47
N ASN A 22 -1.86 -7.39 5.55
CA ASN A 22 -0.86 -6.97 6.54
C ASN A 22 0.54 -6.94 5.94
N LYS A 23 0.94 -7.98 5.20
CA LYS A 23 2.22 -8.01 4.46
C LYS A 23 2.34 -6.84 3.49
N LEU A 24 1.27 -6.50 2.78
CA LEU A 24 1.25 -5.35 1.87
C LEU A 24 1.48 -4.04 2.64
N LYS A 25 0.78 -3.83 3.76
CA LYS A 25 0.93 -2.62 4.59
C LYS A 25 2.36 -2.48 5.12
N GLU A 26 2.93 -3.56 5.63
CA GLU A 26 4.31 -3.57 6.14
C GLU A 26 5.31 -3.29 5.02
N GLY A 27 5.15 -3.92 3.86
CA GLY A 27 6.03 -3.68 2.70
C GLY A 27 5.92 -2.25 2.17
N LEU A 28 4.74 -1.65 2.13
CA LEU A 28 4.57 -0.25 1.72
C LEU A 28 5.24 0.73 2.70
N ILE A 29 5.23 0.43 4.01
CA ILE A 29 5.97 1.20 5.01
C ILE A 29 7.48 1.11 4.76
N ILE A 30 7.98 -0.06 4.35
CA ILE A 30 9.40 -0.25 4.02
C ILE A 30 9.77 0.59 2.79
N ILE A 31 8.98 0.50 1.71
CA ILE A 31 9.21 1.31 0.49
C ILE A 31 9.23 2.81 0.82
N GLU A 32 8.30 3.29 1.66
CA GLU A 32 8.30 4.70 2.07
C GLU A 32 9.58 5.08 2.83
N LYS A 33 10.09 4.21 3.71
CA LYS A 33 11.33 4.44 4.45
C LYS A 33 12.57 4.42 3.55
N GLU A 34 12.63 3.50 2.60
CA GLU A 34 13.72 3.42 1.62
C GLU A 34 13.77 4.66 0.72
N ASN A 35 12.63 5.34 0.55
CA ASN A 35 12.49 6.57 -0.22
C ASN A 35 12.25 7.79 0.68
N SER A 36 12.74 7.78 1.93
CA SER A 36 12.44 8.83 2.91
C SER A 36 12.90 10.23 2.44
N GLU A 37 14.06 10.31 1.80
CA GLU A 37 14.60 11.57 1.26
C GLU A 37 13.69 12.17 0.18
N TYR A 38 13.12 11.32 -0.67
CA TYR A 38 12.15 11.73 -1.67
C TYR A 38 10.90 12.35 -1.01
N PHE A 39 10.33 11.68 0.00
CA PHE A 39 9.16 12.20 0.71
C PHE A 39 9.47 13.40 1.62
N GLU A 40 10.72 13.56 2.07
CA GLU A 40 11.17 14.71 2.86
C GLU A 40 11.29 15.98 2.04
N ASN A 41 11.71 15.86 0.80
CA ASN A 41 11.92 17.00 -0.10
C ASN A 41 10.67 17.37 -0.91
N ARG A 42 9.59 16.59 -0.79
CA ARG A 42 8.33 16.88 -1.51
C ARG A 42 7.55 18.00 -0.84
N VAL A 43 7.13 18.95 -1.66
CA VAL A 43 6.15 19.96 -1.26
C VAL A 43 4.79 19.27 -1.23
N ALA A 44 4.25 19.12 -0.03
CA ALA A 44 2.94 18.54 0.11
C ALA A 44 1.86 19.41 -0.52
N LYS A 45 0.91 18.75 -1.22
CA LYS A 45 -0.28 19.42 -1.77
C LYS A 45 -1.24 19.90 -0.67
N ASN A 46 -1.09 19.37 0.54
CA ASN A 46 -1.84 19.69 1.75
C ASN A 46 -0.88 20.07 2.90
N LYS A 47 -1.39 20.64 4.01
CA LYS A 47 -0.56 21.13 5.14
C LYS A 47 0.19 20.04 5.93
N GLU A 48 0.11 18.78 5.50
CA GLU A 48 0.79 17.64 6.12
C GLU A 48 1.89 17.14 5.19
N LYS A 49 2.98 16.58 5.72
CA LYS A 49 4.07 16.00 4.92
C LYS A 49 3.50 14.95 3.94
N ASP A 50 3.85 15.05 2.66
CA ASP A 50 3.42 14.12 1.62
C ASP A 50 4.02 12.74 1.89
N ARG A 51 3.21 11.69 1.84
CA ARG A 51 3.61 10.31 2.17
C ARG A 51 3.02 9.33 1.17
N LEU A 52 3.57 8.11 1.14
CA LEU A 52 3.17 7.10 0.16
C LEU A 52 1.66 6.81 0.20
N HIS A 53 1.07 6.76 1.40
CA HIS A 53 -0.36 6.50 1.59
C HIS A 53 -1.28 7.59 1.02
N ASN A 54 -0.76 8.76 0.64
CA ASN A 54 -1.52 9.81 -0.03
C ASN A 54 -1.66 9.58 -1.54
N HIS A 55 -0.96 8.58 -2.11
CA HIS A 55 -0.87 8.38 -3.55
C HIS A 55 -1.55 7.12 -4.08
N TYR A 56 -1.92 6.18 -3.21
CA TYR A 56 -2.49 4.90 -3.62
C TYR A 56 -3.84 4.63 -2.96
N LEU A 57 -4.56 3.68 -3.53
CA LEU A 57 -5.78 3.11 -2.97
C LEU A 57 -5.77 1.59 -3.14
N THR A 58 -6.30 0.91 -2.13
CA THR A 58 -6.59 -0.53 -2.18
C THR A 58 -8.10 -0.71 -2.21
N ILE A 59 -8.62 -1.40 -3.23
CA ILE A 59 -10.05 -1.74 -3.30
C ILE A 59 -10.19 -3.24 -3.07
N THR A 60 -11.01 -3.60 -2.08
CA THR A 60 -11.38 -4.98 -1.81
C THR A 60 -12.84 -5.20 -2.22
N ASN A 61 -13.09 -6.18 -3.07
CA ASN A 61 -14.43 -6.57 -3.53
C ASN A 61 -14.52 -8.10 -3.71
N ALA A 62 -15.64 -8.57 -4.27
CA ALA A 62 -15.86 -10.01 -4.50
C ALA A 62 -14.87 -10.65 -5.49
N GLN A 63 -14.18 -9.84 -6.32
CA GLN A 63 -13.16 -10.29 -7.26
C GLN A 63 -11.75 -10.32 -6.64
N GLY A 64 -11.60 -9.85 -5.41
CA GLY A 64 -10.33 -9.85 -4.67
C GLY A 64 -9.89 -8.45 -4.26
N ILE A 65 -8.58 -8.27 -4.13
CA ILE A 65 -7.96 -6.99 -3.77
C ILE A 65 -7.28 -6.43 -5.01
N SER A 66 -7.43 -5.14 -5.24
CA SER A 66 -6.70 -4.40 -6.28
C SER A 66 -5.93 -3.25 -5.65
N PHE A 67 -4.78 -2.93 -6.24
CA PHE A 67 -3.89 -1.84 -5.83
C PHE A 67 -3.68 -0.88 -7.00
N ASN A 68 -4.06 0.37 -6.80
CA ASN A 68 -3.97 1.41 -7.84
C ASN A 68 -3.41 2.70 -7.28
N PHE A 69 -2.85 3.53 -8.16
CA PHE A 69 -2.49 4.91 -7.84
C PHE A 69 -3.67 5.84 -8.12
N ILE A 70 -3.80 6.90 -7.31
CA ILE A 70 -4.78 7.96 -7.54
C ILE A 70 -4.43 8.65 -8.87
N ALA A 71 -5.44 9.04 -9.65
CA ALA A 71 -5.25 9.55 -11.01
C ALA A 71 -4.27 10.74 -11.11
N GLU A 72 -4.24 11.60 -10.10
CA GLU A 72 -3.37 12.78 -10.03
C GLU A 72 -2.09 12.55 -9.23
N SER A 73 -1.75 11.28 -8.97
CA SER A 73 -0.51 10.92 -8.29
C SER A 73 0.68 11.24 -9.19
N ASP A 74 1.48 12.18 -8.71
CA ASP A 74 2.79 12.57 -9.22
C ASP A 74 3.91 11.81 -8.50
N LEU A 75 3.61 10.61 -8.00
CA LEU A 75 4.58 9.74 -7.37
C LEU A 75 5.60 9.26 -8.42
N ASP A 76 6.86 9.29 -8.04
CA ASP A 76 7.96 8.82 -8.87
C ASP A 76 7.71 7.39 -9.38
N ASN A 77 8.07 7.17 -10.65
CA ASN A 77 7.74 5.94 -11.33
C ASN A 77 8.44 4.71 -10.74
N ASP A 78 9.65 4.86 -10.20
CA ASP A 78 10.40 3.74 -9.62
C ASP A 78 9.78 3.30 -8.29
N ILE A 79 9.26 4.27 -7.52
CA ILE A 79 8.46 3.98 -6.32
C ILE A 79 7.16 3.27 -6.73
N ARG A 80 6.49 3.72 -7.79
CA ARG A 80 5.26 3.09 -8.30
C ARG A 80 5.50 1.64 -8.73
N ILE A 81 6.57 1.39 -9.46
CA ILE A 81 7.01 0.05 -9.87
C ILE A 81 7.27 -0.82 -8.64
N SER A 82 7.97 -0.30 -7.64
CA SER A 82 8.27 -1.02 -6.39
C SER A 82 7.00 -1.45 -5.66
N CYS A 83 6.02 -0.56 -5.55
CA CYS A 83 4.73 -0.88 -4.94
C CYS A 83 3.95 -1.95 -5.74
N HIS A 84 3.90 -1.83 -7.07
CA HIS A 84 3.23 -2.83 -7.91
C HIS A 84 3.90 -4.20 -7.84
N LYS A 85 5.24 -4.22 -7.82
CA LYS A 85 6.00 -5.45 -7.64
C LYS A 85 5.67 -6.11 -6.30
N LEU A 86 5.73 -5.35 -5.21
CA LEU A 86 5.35 -5.82 -3.88
C LEU A 86 3.92 -6.40 -3.87
N PHE A 87 2.97 -5.70 -4.49
CA PHE A 87 1.59 -6.19 -4.58
C PHE A 87 1.50 -7.51 -5.34
N ASN A 88 2.13 -7.60 -6.51
CA ASN A 88 2.11 -8.81 -7.32
C ASN A 88 2.79 -9.99 -6.63
N ASP A 89 3.91 -9.77 -5.93
CA ASP A 89 4.61 -10.82 -5.19
C ASP A 89 3.73 -11.43 -4.07
N ILE A 90 2.83 -10.63 -3.48
CA ILE A 90 1.93 -11.07 -2.40
C ILE A 90 0.64 -11.72 -2.93
N PHE A 91 0.02 -11.12 -3.95
CA PHE A 91 -1.34 -11.47 -4.40
C PHE A 91 -1.39 -12.28 -5.70
N ASN A 92 -0.35 -12.17 -6.52
CA ASN A 92 -0.22 -12.88 -7.81
C ASN A 92 1.09 -13.67 -7.86
N PRO A 93 1.45 -14.48 -6.84
CA PRO A 93 2.68 -15.24 -6.88
C PRO A 93 2.64 -16.20 -8.08
N ILE A 94 3.61 -16.06 -8.98
CA ILE A 94 3.78 -17.01 -10.07
C ILE A 94 4.05 -18.38 -9.41
N SER A 95 3.14 -19.32 -9.64
CA SER A 95 3.25 -20.71 -9.15
C SER A 95 4.26 -21.51 -9.97
#